data_AF-A0A2K3KXB1-F1
#
_entry.id   AF-A0A2K3KXB1-F1
#
_cell.length_a   1.000
_cell.length_b   1.000
_cell.length_c   1.000
_cell.angle_alpha   90.00
_cell.angle_beta   90.00
_cell.angle_gamma   90.00
#
_symmetry.space_group_name_H-M   'P 1'
#
loop_
_entity.id
_entity.type
_entity.pdbx_description
1 polymer ?
#
loop_
_entity_poly.entity_id
_entity_poly.type
_entity_poly.pdbx_seq_one_letter_code
_entity_poly.pdbx_strand_id
1 'polypeptide(L)' 'MSQEALLKSSDPMVTLKMIDSIQGLGIGHHLEDEINVQLRRICDWDPSNDLFATSLQFRLLRHNGWSTSS' A
#
# COMPACT_ATOMS: atom_id res chain seq x y z
N MET A 1 -21.45 11.08 -6.41
CA MET A 1 -20.41 10.64 -5.46
C MET A 1 -19.09 11.21 -5.96
N SER A 2 -18.63 12.27 -5.32
CA SER A 2 -17.54 13.14 -5.77
C SER A 2 -16.18 12.45 -5.59
N GLN A 3 -15.29 12.59 -6.58
CA GLN A 3 -13.94 12.01 -6.60
C GLN A 3 -13.07 12.40 -5.38
N GLU A 4 -13.46 13.44 -4.65
CA GLU A 4 -12.80 13.90 -3.42
C GLU A 4 -12.84 12.92 -2.23
N ALA A 5 -13.80 11.98 -2.19
CA ALA A 5 -13.90 11.03 -1.08
C ALA A 5 -12.73 10.03 -1.05
N LEU A 6 -12.20 9.67 -2.23
CA LEU A 6 -11.12 8.69 -2.37
C LEU A 6 -9.76 9.23 -1.91
N LEU A 7 -9.60 10.54 -1.80
CA LEU A 7 -8.38 11.19 -1.31
C LEU A 7 -8.42 11.46 0.20
N LYS A 8 -9.58 11.32 0.85
CA LYS A 8 -9.80 11.73 2.25
C LYS A 8 -10.12 10.61 3.23
N SER A 9 -10.58 9.43 2.78
CA SER A 9 -10.63 8.24 3.63
C SER A 9 -9.38 7.39 3.40
N SER A 10 -8.28 7.74 4.05
CA SER A 10 -7.00 7.04 3.91
C SER A 10 -7.02 5.71 4.68
N ASP A 11 -7.95 4.82 4.33
CA ASP A 11 -7.98 3.45 4.85
C ASP A 11 -6.72 2.73 4.34
N PRO A 12 -5.79 2.34 5.23
CA PRO A 12 -4.56 1.64 4.86
C PRO A 12 -4.81 0.40 4.00
N MET A 13 -5.91 -0.32 4.23
CA MET A 13 -6.30 -1.49 3.46
C MET A 13 -6.64 -1.14 2.00
N VAL A 14 -7.36 -0.02 1.79
CA VAL A 14 -7.70 0.46 0.44
C VAL A 14 -6.42 0.85 -0.30
N THR A 15 -5.50 1.53 0.38
CA THR A 15 -4.18 1.89 -0.17
C THR A 15 -3.38 0.65 -0.57
N LEU A 16 -3.31 -0.37 0.28
CA LEU A 16 -2.60 -1.62 -0.03
C LEU A 16 -3.19 -2.31 -1.26
N LYS A 17 -4.51 -2.44 -1.35
CA LYS A 17 -5.19 -3.05 -2.52
C LYS A 17 -4.98 -2.26 -3.80
N MET A 18 -4.93 -0.93 -3.70
CA MET A 18 -4.65 -0.05 -4.84
C MET A 18 -3.22 -0.28 -5.36
N ILE A 19 -2.22 -0.25 -4.47
CA ILE A 19 -0.81 -0.50 -4.83
C ILE A 19 -0.67 -1.90 -5.45
N ASP A 20 -1.30 -2.91 -4.86
CA ASP A 20 -1.29 -4.28 -5.36
C ASP A 20 -1.86 -4.39 -6.77
N SER A 21 -2.98 -3.71 -7.03
CA SER A 21 -3.61 -3.67 -8.35
C SER A 21 -2.70 -3.00 -9.38
N ILE A 22 -2.06 -1.87 -9.02
CA ILE A 22 -1.14 -1.13 -9.89
C ILE A 22 0.08 -2.00 -10.27
N GLN A 23 0.66 -2.71 -9.30
CA GLN A 23 1.77 -3.63 -9.55
C GLN A 23 1.33 -4.84 -10.38
N GLY A 24 0.16 -5.41 -10.10
CA GLY A 24 -0.41 -6.51 -10.87
C GLY A 24 -0.72 -6.16 -12.33
N LEU A 25 -1.01 -4.89 -12.62
CA LEU A 25 -1.17 -4.36 -13.97
C LEU A 25 0.15 -4.09 -14.69
N GLY A 26 1.30 -4.22 -14.02
CA GLY A 26 2.63 -4.00 -14.60
C GLY A 26 3.00 -2.52 -14.80
N ILE A 27 2.16 -1.59 -14.33
CA ILE A 27 2.37 -0.14 -14.46
C ILE A 27 3.02 0.51 -13.24
N GLY A 28 3.35 -0.28 -12.21
CA GLY A 28 3.92 0.23 -10.96
C GLY A 28 5.21 1.03 -11.13
N HIS A 29 6.02 0.70 -12.14
CA HIS A 29 7.28 1.41 -12.43
C HIS A 29 7.07 2.86 -12.91
N HIS A 30 5.88 3.21 -13.40
CA HIS A 30 5.54 4.59 -13.76
C HIS A 30 5.07 5.43 -12.56
N LEU A 31 4.77 4.77 -11.44
CA LEU A 31 4.11 5.33 -10.26
C LEU A 31 4.95 5.07 -8.99
N GLU A 32 6.25 4.82 -9.14
CA GLU A 32 7.12 4.41 -8.04
C GLU A 32 7.17 5.45 -6.93
N ASP A 33 7.22 6.73 -7.28
CA ASP A 33 7.25 7.83 -6.32
C ASP A 33 5.94 7.91 -5.52
N GLU A 34 4.79 7.81 -6.20
CA GLU A 34 3.48 7.81 -5.57
C GLU A 34 3.28 6.59 -4.66
N ILE A 35 3.70 5.41 -5.14
CA ILE A 35 3.68 4.17 -4.35
C ILE A 35 4.54 4.33 -3.11
N ASN A 36 5.76 4.86 -3.23
CA ASN A 36 6.66 5.05 -2.09
C ASN A 36 6.11 6.04 -1.06
N VAL A 37 5.44 7.12 -1.50
CA VAL A 37 4.76 8.06 -0.60
C VAL A 37 3.66 7.35 0.19
N GLN A 38 2.88 6.49 -0.47
CA GLN A 38 1.85 5.72 0.21
C GLN A 38 2.47 4.65 1.14
N LEU A 39 3.45 3.88 0.68
CA LEU A 39 4.17 2.86 1.47
C LEU A 39 4.73 3.43 2.77
N ARG A 40 5.24 4.67 2.75
CA ARG A 40 5.69 5.37 3.95
C ARG A 40 4.59 5.52 5.00
N ARG A 41 3.37 5.85 4.58
CA ARG A 41 2.22 6.04 5.48
C ARG A 41 1.71 4.73 6.05
N ILE A 42 1.74 3.66 5.25
CA ILE A 42 1.30 2.33 5.67
C ILE A 42 2.37 1.59 6.47
N CYS A 43 3.65 1.94 6.38
CA CYS A 43 4.70 1.29 7.17
C CYS A 43 4.49 1.45 8.68
N ASP A 44 3.95 2.59 9.10
CA ASP A 44 3.65 2.89 10.51
C ASP A 44 2.27 2.38 10.95
N TRP A 45 1.48 1.83 10.02
CA TRP A 45 0.19 1.24 10.34
C TRP A 45 0.36 -0.18 10.89
N ASP A 46 -0.39 -0.49 11.95
CA ASP A 46 -0.42 -1.82 12.58
C ASP A 46 -1.61 -2.66 12.07
N PRO A 47 -1.38 -3.61 11.15
CA PRO A 47 -2.39 -4.55 10.68
C PRO A 47 -2.50 -5.83 11.51
N SER A 48 -1.89 -5.94 12.70
CA SER A 48 -1.72 -7.21 13.45
C SER A 48 -3.00 -8.05 13.63
N ASN A 49 -4.16 -7.40 13.63
CA ASN A 49 -5.45 -8.05 13.81
C ASN A 49 -6.03 -8.65 12.52
N ASP A 50 -5.39 -8.42 11.37
CA ASP A 50 -5.79 -8.94 10.07
C ASP A 50 -4.58 -9.58 9.36
N LEU A 51 -4.60 -10.91 9.26
CA LEU A 51 -3.55 -11.68 8.60
C LEU A 51 -3.40 -11.31 7.11
N PHE A 52 -4.52 -11.02 6.43
CA PHE A 52 -4.51 -10.62 5.03
C PHE A 52 -3.84 -9.25 4.89
N ALA A 53 -4.22 -8.28 5.73
CA ALA A 53 -3.59 -6.96 5.76
C ALA A 53 -2.09 -7.04 6.05
N THR A 54 -1.70 -7.80 7.07
CA THR A 54 -0.30 -8.00 7.48
C THR A 54 0.53 -8.60 6.35
N SER A 55 0.03 -9.68 5.74
CA SER A 55 0.72 -10.37 4.66
C SER A 55 0.87 -9.47 3.41
N LEU A 56 -0.17 -8.69 3.10
CA LEU A 56 -0.17 -7.78 1.97
C LEU A 56 0.81 -6.62 2.17
N GLN A 57 0.79 -5.99 3.35
CA GLN A 57 1.73 -4.93 3.73
C GLN A 57 3.17 -5.43 3.66
N PHE A 58 3.48 -6.58 4.26
CA PHE A 58 4.82 -7.18 4.21
C PHE A 58 5.30 -7.40 2.78
N ARG A 59 4.45 -8.00 1.92
CA ARG A 59 4.79 -8.26 0.52
C ARG A 59 5.09 -6.97 -0.24
N LEU A 60 4.23 -5.94 -0.09
CA LEU A 60 4.38 -4.67 -0.80
C LEU A 60 5.61 -3.90 -0.34
N LEU A 61 5.88 -3.83 0.96
CA LEU A 61 7.09 -3.20 1.49
C LEU A 61 8.35 -3.90 0.96
N ARG A 62 8.42 -5.23 1.06
CA ARG A 62 9.57 -6.02 0.58
C ARG A 62 9.79 -5.87 -0.93
N HIS A 63 8.71 -5.88 -1.72
CA HIS A 63 8.79 -5.73 -3.18
C HIS A 63 9.36 -4.36 -3.59
N ASN A 64 9.09 -3.31 -2.82
CA ASN A 64 9.55 -1.95 -3.09
C ASN A 64 10.86 -1.60 -2.34
N GLY A 65 11.57 -2.59 -1.79
CA GLY A 65 12.87 -2.39 -1.15
C GLY A 65 12.83 -1.76 0.24
N TRP A 66 11.67 -1.71 0.89
CA TRP A 66 11.55 -1.24 2.27
C TRP A 66 12.04 -2.31 3.25
N SER A 67 12.68 -1.88 4.34
CA SER A 67 13.08 -2.77 5.43
C SER A 67 11.84 -3.30 6.14
N THR A 68 11.63 -4.62 6.08
CA THR A 68 10.61 -5.29 6.88
C THR A 68 11.28 -6.13 7.95
N SER A 69 10.82 -6.02 9.20
CA SER A 69 11.15 -6.98 10.25
C SER A 69 10.20 -8.18 10.16
N SER A 70 10.74 -9.39 10.25
CA SER A 70 9.96 -10.64 10.38
C SER A 70 9.61 -10.93 11.83
#